data_AF-A0A2V7UI89-F1
#
_entry.id   AF-A0A2V7UI89-F1
#
_cell.length_a   1.000
_cell.length_b   1.000
_cell.length_c   1.000
_cell.angle_alpha   90.00
_cell.angle_beta   90.00
_cell.angle_gamma   90.00
#
_symmetry.space_group_name_H-M   'P 1'
#
loop_
_entity.id
_entity.type
_entity.pdbx_description
1 polymer ?
#
loop_
_entity_poly.entity_id
_entity_poly.type
_entity_poly.pdbx_seq_one_letter_code
_entity_poly.pdbx_strand_id
1 'polypeptide(L)' 'MDVVRAWKDPGYRAGLGAGEFALIPPNPAGAVELSDAQLKEATGLSAAPVTTNLACTMYTFNRFRCCP' A
#
# COMPACT_ATOMS: atom_id res chain seq x y z
N MET A 1 -20.50 -15.33 -10.39
CA MET A 1 -19.25 -14.58 -10.18
C MET A 1 -19.39 -13.70 -8.95
N ASP A 2 -18.51 -13.83 -7.95
CA ASP A 2 -18.52 -13.00 -6.73
C ASP A 2 -17.49 -11.87 -6.82
N VAL A 3 -17.95 -10.66 -7.10
CA VAL A 3 -17.09 -9.49 -7.34
C VAL A 3 -16.37 -9.05 -6.06
N VAL A 4 -17.05 -9.08 -4.91
CA VAL A 4 -16.46 -8.64 -3.64
C VAL A 4 -15.32 -9.58 -3.25
N ARG A 5 -15.54 -10.88 -3.39
CA ARG A 5 -14.50 -11.88 -3.14
C ARG A 5 -13.36 -11.80 -4.15
N ALA A 6 -13.64 -11.53 -5.43
CA ALA A 6 -12.61 -11.34 -6.46
C ALA A 6 -11.65 -10.17 -6.19
N TRP A 7 -12.02 -9.22 -5.33
CA TRP A 7 -11.15 -8.11 -4.90
C TRP A 7 -10.52 -8.30 -3.54
N LYS A 8 -11.08 -9.15 -2.67
CA LYS A 8 -10.60 -9.37 -1.30
C LYS A 8 -9.74 -10.62 -1.14
N ASP A 9 -9.93 -11.62 -1.99
CA ASP A 9 -9.29 -12.94 -1.91
C ASP A 9 -8.40 -13.16 -3.15
N PRO A 10 -7.06 -13.06 -3.02
CA PRO A 10 -6.13 -13.28 -4.12
C PRO A 10 -6.18 -14.70 -4.67
N GLY A 11 -6.44 -15.71 -3.83
CA GLY A 11 -6.50 -17.11 -4.25
C GLY A 11 -7.75 -17.39 -5.09
N TYR A 12 -8.89 -16.85 -4.68
CA TYR A 12 -10.12 -16.89 -5.49
C TYR A 12 -9.91 -16.19 -6.83
N ARG A 13 -9.31 -14.99 -6.83
CA ARG A 13 -9.05 -14.23 -8.06
C ARG A 13 -8.10 -14.97 -9.02
N ALA A 14 -7.05 -15.60 -8.50
CA ALA A 14 -6.08 -16.36 -9.28
C ALA A 14 -6.68 -17.65 -9.89
N GLY A 15 -7.74 -18.19 -9.29
CA GLY A 15 -8.45 -19.38 -9.78
C GLY A 15 -9.50 -19.12 -10.86
N LEU A 16 -9.78 -17.85 -11.22
CA LEU A 16 -10.82 -17.51 -12.17
C LEU A 16 -10.41 -17.83 -13.61
N GLY A 17 -11.34 -18.39 -14.39
CA GLY A 17 -11.15 -18.59 -15.82
C GLY A 17 -11.26 -17.28 -16.61
N ALA A 18 -10.81 -17.28 -17.88
CA ALA A 18 -10.82 -16.09 -18.74
C ALA A 18 -12.21 -15.43 -18.88
N GLY A 19 -13.27 -16.23 -18.96
CA GLY A 19 -14.64 -15.73 -19.05
C GLY A 19 -15.14 -15.08 -17.76
N GLU A 20 -14.74 -15.60 -16.60
CA GLU A 20 -15.10 -15.02 -15.30
C GLU A 20 -14.28 -13.76 -15.00
N PHE A 21 -13.01 -13.74 -15.42
CA PHE A 21 -12.14 -12.59 -15.29
C PHE A 21 -12.66 -11.39 -16.10
N ALA A 22 -13.22 -11.63 -17.28
CA ALA A 22 -13.83 -10.60 -18.12
C ALA A 22 -15.08 -9.94 -17.49
N LEU A 23 -15.70 -10.59 -16.50
CA LEU A 23 -16.85 -10.05 -15.76
C LEU A 23 -16.42 -9.22 -14.55
N ILE A 24 -15.13 -9.18 -14.21
CA ILE A 24 -14.62 -8.35 -13.11
C ILE A 24 -14.66 -6.89 -13.58
N PRO A 25 -15.38 -6.00 -12.87
CA PRO A 25 -15.36 -4.58 -13.21
C PRO A 25 -13.95 -4.01 -13.04
N PRO A 26 -13.65 -2.84 -13.62
CA PRO A 26 -12.43 -2.10 -13.32
C PRO A 26 -12.23 -1.95 -11.81
N ASN A 27 -10.96 -1.82 -11.37
CA ASN A 27 -10.62 -1.69 -9.95
C ASN A 27 -11.56 -0.70 -9.26
N PRO A 28 -12.32 -1.12 -8.24
CA PRO A 28 -13.30 -0.26 -7.57
C PRO A 28 -12.67 0.94 -6.86
N ALA A 29 -11.37 0.89 -6.53
CA ALA A 29 -10.64 2.04 -6.02
C ALA A 29 -10.24 3.04 -7.14
N GLY A 30 -10.34 2.63 -8.41
CA GLY A 30 -9.85 3.38 -9.55
C GLY A 30 -8.32 3.46 -9.60
N ALA A 31 -7.79 4.06 -10.65
CA ALA A 31 -6.45 4.64 -10.64
C ALA A 31 -6.61 6.10 -10.26
N VAL A 32 -6.13 6.47 -9.07
CA VAL A 32 -6.10 7.86 -8.62
C VAL A 32 -4.64 8.27 -8.49
N GLU A 33 -4.24 9.27 -9.26
CA GLU A 33 -2.95 9.91 -9.09
C GLU A 33 -3.01 10.78 -7.83
N LEU A 34 -2.13 10.48 -6.89
CA LEU A 34 -2.00 11.23 -5.65
C LEU A 34 -0.78 12.14 -5.76
N SER A 35 -0.93 13.41 -5.41
CA SER A 35 0.23 14.26 -5.13
C SER A 35 0.99 13.74 -3.91
N ASP A 36 2.29 14.07 -3.81
CA ASP A 36 3.11 13.71 -2.64
C ASP A 36 2.44 14.10 -1.31
N ALA A 37 1.74 15.23 -1.27
CA ALA A 37 1.01 15.70 -0.09
C ALA A 37 -0.17 14.77 0.25
N GLN A 38 -1.00 14.41 -0.73
CA GLN A 38 -2.13 13.51 -0.53
C GLN A 38 -1.66 12.09 -0.20
N LEU A 39 -0.57 11.63 -0.82
CA LEU A 39 0.03 10.34 -0.51
C LEU A 39 0.52 10.32 0.94
N LYS A 40 1.20 11.38 1.39
CA LYS A 40 1.65 11.53 2.77
C LYS A 40 0.49 11.49 3.76
N GLU A 41 -0.60 12.19 3.48
CA GLU A 41 -1.81 12.16 4.31
C GLU A 41 -2.44 10.77 4.37
N ALA A 42 -2.53 10.08 3.23
CA ALA A 42 -3.08 8.73 3.13
C ALA A 42 -2.30 7.67 3.93
N THR A 43 -1.03 7.92 4.25
CA THR A 43 -0.23 7.00 5.08
C THR A 43 -0.74 6.88 6.51
N GLY A 44 -1.53 7.85 7.00
CA GLY A 44 -1.96 7.92 8.40
C GLY A 44 -0.83 8.22 9.39
N LEU A 45 0.40 8.52 8.91
CA LEU A 45 1.50 8.93 9.77
C LEU A 45 1.34 10.41 10.20
N SER A 46 0.98 10.62 11.46
CA SER A 46 0.98 11.92 12.12
C SER A 46 2.35 12.34 12.68
N ALA A 47 3.38 11.48 12.54
CA ALA A 47 4.72 11.67 13.09
C ALA A 47 5.79 11.17 12.10
N ALA A 48 7.06 11.42 12.42
CA ALA A 48 8.19 10.97 11.59
C ALA A 48 8.08 9.46 11.31
N PRO A 49 8.29 9.01 10.06
CA PRO A 49 8.21 7.60 9.71
C PRO A 49 9.28 6.79 10.43
N VAL A 50 8.89 6.14 11.51
CA VAL A 50 9.72 5.18 12.24
C VAL A 50 9.56 3.82 11.55
N THR A 51 10.08 3.72 10.32
CA THR A 51 10.06 2.46 9.54
C THR A 51 11.08 1.44 10.07
N THR A 52 11.99 1.90 10.93
CA THR A 52 12.97 1.11 11.69
C THR A 52 13.03 1.66 13.11
N ASN A 53 13.73 1.00 14.04
CA ASN A 53 13.98 1.56 15.39
C ASN A 53 14.37 3.05 15.28
N LEU A 54 13.79 3.90 16.14
CA LEU A 54 13.97 5.36 16.13
C LEU A 54 15.44 5.77 15.96
N ALA A 55 16.35 5.05 16.61
CA ALA A 55 17.80 5.27 16.52
C ALA A 55 18.36 5.09 15.09
N CYS A 56 17.88 4.08 14.34
CA CYS A 56 18.27 3.83 12.96
C CYS A 56 17.72 4.90 12.00
N THR A 57 16.49 5.36 12.23
CA THR A 57 15.87 6.41 11.41
C THR A 57 16.58 7.76 11.61
N MET A 58 16.98 8.09 12.85
CA MET A 58 17.73 9.32 13.14
C MET A 58 19.18 9.29 12.60
N TYR A 59 19.79 8.12 12.45
CA TYR A 59 21.11 7.98 11.84
C TYR A 59 21.13 8.43 10.38
N THR A 60 20.22 7.90 9.56
CA THR A 60 20.17 8.24 8.12
C THR A 60 19.68 9.65 7.87
N PHE A 61 18.69 10.14 8.64
CA PHE A 61 18.13 11.47 8.44
C PHE A 61 18.97 12.60 9.03
N ASN A 62 19.55 12.42 10.23
CA ASN A 62 20.24 13.49 10.95
C ASN A 62 21.76 13.27 11.09
N ARG A 63 22.34 12.25 10.43
CA ARG A 63 23.75 11.85 10.57
C ARG A 63 24.20 11.66 12.03
N PHE A 64 23.26 11.37 12.92
CA PHE A 64 23.55 11.12 14.33
C PHE A 64 24.15 9.72 14.44
N ARG A 65 25.44 9.62 14.75
CA ARG A 65 26.10 8.30 14.89
C ARG A 65 25.43 7.54 16.03
N CYS A 66 24.78 6.43 15.73
CA CYS A 66 24.37 5.46 16.73
C CYS A 66 25.32 4.26 16.69
N CYS A 67 25.71 3.87 17.91
CA CYS A 67 26.78 2.95 18.33
C CYS A 67 28.21 3.54 18.32
N PRO A 68 29.04 3.18 19.32
CA PRO A 68 30.48 3.40 19.27
C PRO A 68 31.11 2.72 18.05
#